data_AF-G1KNJ4-F1
#
_entry.id   AF-G1KNJ4-F1
#
_cell.length_a   1.000
_cell.length_b   1.000
_cell.length_c   1.000
_cell.angle_alpha   90.00
_cell.angle_beta   90.00
_cell.angle_gamma   90.00
#
_symmetry.space_group_name_H-M   'P 1'
#
loop_
_entity.id
_entity.type
_entity.pdbx_description
1 polymer ?
#
loop_
_entity_poly.entity_id
_entity_poly.type
_entity_poly.pdbx_seq_one_letter_code
_entity_poly.pdbx_strand_id
1 'polypeptide(L)'
;MKKDEPPLEFPDTLEGFEYTFNEKGQLRHIKTGEPFVFNYREDLHRWNQKRYEALGEIITKYVYELLEEECHLKKVLVPVDAVESEPKSFIFMTEDAMTNPDKLMVLIHGSGVVRAGQWARRLIINEDLDSGTQIPYIKRAIERFSNQGADIDACVDKAANIQNEINKDFEERVTANFAQYSASNSGQCNDRIFYNSYVIQKDFYDVLC
;
A
#
# COMPACT_ATOMS: atom_id res chain seq x y z
N MET A 1 4.53 -24.48 32.12
CA MET A 1 3.43 -24.00 31.25
C MET A 1 2.93 -22.69 31.84
N LYS A 2 2.95 -21.58 31.09
CA LYS A 2 2.18 -20.39 31.50
C LYS A 2 0.71 -20.67 31.18
N LYS A 3 -0.11 -20.87 32.21
CA LYS A 3 -1.55 -20.70 32.08
C LYS A 3 -1.84 -19.20 31.93
N ASP A 4 -3.01 -18.87 31.41
CA ASP A 4 -3.58 -17.51 31.34
C ASP A 4 -3.07 -16.58 30.22
N GLU A 5 -2.45 -17.12 29.15
CA GLU A 5 -2.43 -16.39 27.86
C GLU A 5 -3.82 -16.46 27.18
N PRO A 6 -4.44 -15.32 26.79
CA PRO A 6 -5.72 -15.30 26.10
C PRO A 6 -5.65 -15.94 24.70
N PRO A 7 -6.79 -16.42 24.14
CA PRO A 7 -6.82 -17.02 22.81
C PRO A 7 -6.31 -16.04 21.75
N LEU A 8 -5.63 -16.59 20.73
CA LEU A 8 -5.14 -15.86 19.56
C LEU A 8 -6.21 -15.83 18.45
N GLU A 9 -7.45 -15.58 18.87
CA GLU A 9 -8.61 -15.40 18.00
C GLU A 9 -8.92 -13.91 17.95
N PHE A 10 -9.03 -13.38 16.74
CA PHE A 10 -9.27 -11.97 16.47
C PHE A 10 -10.41 -11.84 15.46
N PRO A 11 -11.17 -10.72 15.48
CA PRO A 11 -12.15 -10.42 14.45
C PRO A 11 -11.53 -10.37 13.04
N ASP A 12 -12.36 -10.41 12.01
CA ASP A 12 -11.95 -10.38 10.60
C ASP A 12 -12.41 -9.10 9.85
N THR A 13 -13.02 -8.16 10.57
CA THR A 13 -13.50 -6.84 10.11
C THR A 13 -12.96 -5.69 10.95
N LEU A 14 -12.92 -4.46 10.40
CA LEU A 14 -12.47 -3.27 11.12
C LEU A 14 -13.44 -2.94 12.28
N GLU A 15 -14.74 -3.10 12.04
CA GLU A 15 -15.82 -2.89 13.00
C GLU A 15 -15.72 -3.88 14.17
N GLY A 16 -15.36 -5.14 13.90
CA GLY A 16 -15.11 -6.14 14.93
C GLY A 16 -13.90 -5.79 15.80
N PHE A 17 -12.91 -5.11 15.24
CA PHE A 17 -11.78 -4.51 15.97
C PHE A 17 -12.15 -3.22 16.73
N GLU A 18 -13.36 -2.69 16.53
CA GLU A 18 -13.86 -1.39 16.97
C GLU A 18 -13.17 -0.16 16.31
N TYR A 19 -12.60 -0.31 15.12
CA TYR A 19 -11.98 0.80 14.37
C TYR A 19 -12.67 1.03 13.01
N THR A 20 -12.49 2.22 12.47
CA THR A 20 -12.84 2.57 11.08
C THR A 20 -11.87 3.63 10.56
N PHE A 21 -11.83 3.86 9.25
CA PHE A 21 -11.11 5.00 8.67
C PHE A 21 -12.04 6.22 8.63
N ASN A 22 -11.58 7.35 9.15
CA ASN A 22 -12.34 8.61 9.09
C ASN A 22 -12.18 9.31 7.72
N GLU A 23 -12.88 10.43 7.52
CA GLU A 23 -12.82 11.25 6.28
C GLU A 23 -11.41 11.74 5.90
N LYS A 24 -10.44 11.69 6.83
CA LYS A 24 -9.03 12.03 6.59
C LYS A 24 -8.16 10.80 6.32
N GLY A 25 -8.78 9.64 6.07
CA GLY A 25 -8.08 8.36 5.88
C GLY A 25 -7.36 7.85 7.13
N GLN A 26 -7.71 8.31 8.33
CA GLN A 26 -7.02 7.93 9.57
C GLN A 26 -7.78 6.81 10.29
N LEU A 27 -7.07 5.76 10.71
CA LEU A 27 -7.65 4.67 11.50
C LEU A 27 -7.98 5.16 12.93
N ARG A 28 -9.26 5.17 13.31
CA ARG A 28 -9.76 5.66 14.60
C ARG A 28 -10.78 4.72 15.21
N HIS A 29 -10.81 4.65 16.54
CA HIS A 29 -11.76 3.83 17.28
C HIS A 29 -13.19 4.39 17.15
N ILE A 30 -14.15 3.57 16.73
CA ILE A 30 -15.50 4.00 16.29
C ILE A 30 -16.23 4.84 17.33
N LYS A 31 -16.12 4.48 18.63
CA LYS A 31 -16.87 5.14 19.70
C LYS A 31 -16.17 6.36 20.31
N THR A 32 -14.85 6.42 20.26
CA THR A 32 -14.05 7.42 21.02
C THR A 32 -13.25 8.36 20.12
N GLY A 33 -13.01 8.00 18.87
CA GLY A 33 -12.15 8.76 17.96
C GLY A 33 -10.65 8.62 18.26
N GLU A 34 -10.24 7.76 19.19
CA GLU A 34 -8.83 7.58 19.58
C GLU A 34 -8.03 6.78 18.52
N PRO A 35 -6.70 6.99 18.43
CA PRO A 35 -5.84 6.24 17.51
C PRO A 35 -5.60 4.80 17.99
N PHE A 36 -5.03 3.96 17.11
CA PHE A 36 -4.74 2.57 17.44
C PHE A 36 -3.68 2.41 18.54
N VAL A 37 -4.01 1.63 19.58
CA VAL A 37 -3.08 1.25 20.64
C VAL A 37 -2.51 -0.15 20.40
N PHE A 38 -1.19 -0.24 20.24
CA PHE A 38 -0.47 -1.52 20.08
C PHE A 38 -0.41 -2.31 21.40
N ASN A 39 0.03 -1.68 22.49
CA ASN A 39 0.08 -2.27 23.84
C ASN A 39 -1.30 -2.33 24.48
N TYR A 40 -2.24 -3.02 23.82
CA TYR A 40 -3.64 -3.11 24.24
C TYR A 40 -3.82 -3.93 25.53
N ARG A 41 -2.94 -4.90 25.77
CA ARG A 41 -2.81 -5.60 27.05
C ARG A 41 -1.39 -5.47 27.58
N GLU A 42 -1.23 -5.06 28.83
CA GLU A 42 0.07 -5.04 29.50
C GLU A 42 0.69 -6.44 29.57
N ASP A 43 2.02 -6.52 29.50
CA ASP A 43 2.86 -7.73 29.52
C ASP A 43 2.58 -8.86 28.50
N LEU A 44 1.56 -8.70 27.64
CA LEU A 44 1.15 -9.69 26.64
C LEU A 44 1.65 -9.35 25.22
N HIS A 45 2.95 -9.08 25.08
CA HIS A 45 3.60 -8.72 23.80
C HIS A 45 3.26 -9.67 22.64
N ARG A 46 3.26 -10.99 22.88
CA ARG A 46 2.92 -12.01 21.87
C ARG A 46 1.49 -11.85 21.35
N TRP A 47 0.54 -11.55 22.24
CA TRP A 47 -0.86 -11.36 21.89
C TRP A 47 -1.08 -10.01 21.17
N ASN A 48 -0.47 -8.93 21.67
CA ASN A 48 -0.51 -7.61 21.03
C ASN A 48 0.06 -7.64 19.60
N GLN A 49 1.18 -8.35 19.41
CA GLN A 49 1.77 -8.58 18.09
C GLN A 49 0.82 -9.33 17.16
N LYS A 50 0.16 -10.39 17.64
CA LYS A 50 -0.82 -11.15 16.83
C LYS A 50 -2.09 -10.35 16.53
N ARG A 51 -2.54 -9.49 17.46
CA ARG A 51 -3.63 -8.53 17.23
C ARG A 51 -3.29 -7.54 16.11
N TYR A 52 -2.07 -6.99 16.12
CA TYR A 52 -1.56 -6.07 15.10
C TYR A 52 -1.38 -6.74 13.73
N GLU A 53 -0.92 -8.00 13.71
CA GLU A 53 -0.84 -8.80 12.49
C GLU A 53 -2.23 -9.02 11.88
N ALA A 54 -3.21 -9.46 12.68
CA ALA A 54 -4.59 -9.69 12.23
C ALA A 54 -5.23 -8.41 11.67
N LEU A 55 -5.12 -7.28 12.38
CA LEU A 55 -5.61 -5.98 11.89
C LEU A 55 -4.98 -5.60 10.54
N GLY A 56 -3.69 -5.86 10.35
CA GLY A 56 -3.02 -5.55 9.09
C GLY A 56 -3.43 -6.41 7.90
N GLU A 57 -3.93 -7.63 8.12
CA GLU A 57 -4.55 -8.43 7.05
C GLU A 57 -5.95 -7.90 6.69
N ILE A 58 -6.70 -7.35 7.66
CA ILE A 58 -7.98 -6.66 7.40
C ILE A 58 -7.74 -5.38 6.59
N ILE A 59 -6.79 -4.55 7.01
CA ILE A 59 -6.37 -3.34 6.28
C ILE A 59 -5.90 -3.68 4.86
N THR A 60 -5.30 -4.85 4.65
CA THR A 60 -4.92 -5.30 3.31
C THR A 60 -6.12 -5.53 2.41
N LYS A 61 -7.21 -6.13 2.91
CA LYS A 61 -8.46 -6.28 2.14
C LYS A 61 -9.09 -4.92 1.84
N TYR A 62 -9.17 -4.06 2.85
CA TYR A 62 -9.70 -2.71 2.70
C TYR A 62 -8.94 -1.87 1.66
N VAL A 63 -7.60 -1.95 1.62
CA VAL A 63 -6.82 -1.29 0.57
C VAL A 63 -7.08 -1.88 -0.82
N TYR A 64 -7.43 -3.16 -0.95
CA TYR A 64 -7.86 -3.72 -2.24
C TYR A 64 -9.22 -3.19 -2.66
N GLU A 65 -10.18 -3.10 -1.73
CA GLU A 65 -11.50 -2.50 -1.97
C GLU A 65 -11.35 -1.05 -2.48
N LEU A 66 -10.52 -0.22 -1.83
CA LEU A 66 -10.23 1.14 -2.30
C LEU A 66 -9.55 1.21 -3.69
N LEU A 67 -8.73 0.22 -4.06
CA LEU A 67 -8.11 0.17 -5.39
C LEU A 67 -9.12 -0.19 -6.49
N GLU A 68 -10.10 -1.03 -6.18
CA GLU A 68 -11.18 -1.42 -7.11
C GLU A 68 -12.25 -0.33 -7.19
N GLU A 69 -12.72 0.19 -6.05
CA GLU A 69 -13.83 1.14 -5.97
C GLU A 69 -13.42 2.60 -6.24
N GLU A 70 -12.36 3.10 -5.60
CA GLU A 70 -11.95 4.52 -5.72
C GLU A 70 -10.89 4.80 -6.78
N CYS A 71 -10.11 3.78 -7.17
CA CYS A 71 -9.09 3.91 -8.21
C CYS A 71 -9.47 3.22 -9.53
N HIS A 72 -10.62 2.53 -9.56
CA HIS A 72 -11.16 1.83 -10.74
C HIS A 72 -10.17 0.85 -11.39
N LEU A 73 -9.32 0.21 -10.59
CA LEU A 73 -8.38 -0.82 -11.06
C LEU A 73 -9.05 -2.20 -10.99
N LYS A 74 -8.92 -3.00 -12.04
CA LYS A 74 -9.31 -4.42 -12.01
C LYS A 74 -8.18 -5.28 -11.44
N LYS A 75 -8.53 -6.21 -10.56
CA LYS A 75 -7.64 -7.28 -10.11
C LYS A 75 -7.58 -8.40 -11.16
N VAL A 76 -6.37 -8.77 -11.60
CA VAL A 76 -6.15 -9.78 -12.64
C VAL A 76 -5.19 -10.84 -12.12
N LEU A 77 -5.58 -12.12 -12.26
CA LEU A 77 -4.75 -13.26 -11.91
C LEU A 77 -3.61 -13.43 -12.92
N VAL A 78 -2.43 -13.81 -12.42
CA VAL A 78 -1.24 -14.12 -13.24
C VAL A 78 -0.65 -15.48 -12.85
N PRO A 79 -0.25 -16.33 -13.82
CA PRO A 79 -0.45 -16.15 -15.26
C PRO A 79 -1.95 -16.23 -15.65
N VAL A 80 -2.32 -15.65 -16.80
CA VAL A 80 -3.74 -15.50 -17.21
C VAL A 80 -4.30 -16.83 -17.72
N ASP A 81 -3.44 -17.66 -18.31
CA ASP A 81 -3.67 -19.01 -18.82
C ASP A 81 -3.48 -20.11 -17.76
N ALA A 82 -3.34 -19.74 -16.48
CA ALA A 82 -2.97 -20.65 -15.41
C ALA A 82 -3.95 -21.83 -15.22
N VAL A 83 -3.46 -23.06 -15.34
CA VAL A 83 -4.21 -24.28 -14.98
C VAL A 83 -4.47 -24.36 -13.47
N GLU A 84 -5.28 -25.32 -13.00
CA GLU A 84 -5.68 -25.40 -11.60
C GLU A 84 -4.51 -25.73 -10.64
N SER A 85 -3.51 -26.49 -11.10
CA SER A 85 -2.40 -26.99 -10.30
C SER A 85 -1.17 -26.07 -10.23
N GLU A 86 -1.13 -24.96 -10.97
CA GLU A 86 0.03 -24.07 -11.00
C GLU A 86 -0.12 -22.86 -10.06
N PRO A 87 1.00 -22.32 -9.50
CA PRO A 87 0.95 -21.18 -8.60
C PRO A 87 0.41 -19.92 -9.30
N LYS A 88 -0.59 -19.27 -8.68
CA LYS A 88 -1.18 -18.02 -9.18
C LYS A 88 -0.87 -16.88 -8.22
N SER A 89 -0.61 -15.71 -8.78
CA SER A 89 -0.63 -14.43 -8.05
C SER A 89 -1.65 -13.49 -8.72
N PHE A 90 -1.63 -12.22 -8.36
CA PHE A 90 -2.42 -11.19 -9.01
C PHE A 90 -1.66 -9.87 -9.12
N ILE A 91 -2.12 -9.06 -10.06
CA ILE A 91 -1.82 -7.63 -10.21
C ILE A 91 -3.13 -6.86 -10.10
N PHE A 92 -3.10 -5.54 -9.93
CA PHE A 92 -4.21 -4.70 -10.40
C PHE A 92 -3.70 -3.78 -11.51
N MET A 93 -4.62 -3.40 -12.40
CA MET A 93 -4.36 -2.58 -13.59
C MET A 93 -5.60 -1.81 -14.00
N THR A 94 -5.45 -0.73 -14.77
CA THR A 94 -6.59 -0.02 -15.36
C THR A 94 -7.28 -0.89 -16.43
N GLU A 95 -8.51 -0.54 -16.81
CA GLU A 95 -9.26 -1.34 -17.80
C GLU A 95 -8.53 -1.43 -19.15
N ASP A 96 -7.93 -0.31 -19.55
CA ASP A 96 -7.21 -0.07 -20.81
C ASP A 96 -5.71 -0.42 -20.79
N ALA A 97 -5.19 -0.96 -19.67
CA ALA A 97 -3.74 -1.12 -19.45
C ALA A 97 -2.99 -1.90 -20.55
N MET A 98 -3.70 -2.80 -21.25
CA MET A 98 -3.19 -3.65 -22.33
C MET A 98 -3.52 -3.15 -23.75
N THR A 99 -4.41 -2.16 -23.89
CA THR A 99 -4.91 -1.66 -25.18
C THR A 99 -4.49 -0.23 -25.46
N ASN A 100 -4.21 0.56 -24.42
CA ASN A 100 -3.77 1.93 -24.54
C ASN A 100 -2.34 1.99 -25.12
N PRO A 101 -2.14 2.57 -26.33
CA PRO A 101 -0.84 2.63 -27.00
C PRO A 101 0.08 3.70 -26.42
N ASP A 102 -0.47 4.57 -25.55
CA ASP A 102 0.33 5.49 -24.77
C ASP A 102 1.13 4.69 -23.73
N LYS A 103 1.16 5.15 -22.49
CA LYS A 103 2.32 4.92 -21.65
C LYS A 103 1.99 3.86 -20.54
N LEU A 104 2.96 3.12 -19.92
CA LEU A 104 2.93 2.13 -18.75
C LEU A 104 3.71 2.44 -17.36
N MET A 105 3.07 2.86 -16.26
CA MET A 105 3.62 3.20 -14.94
C MET A 105 3.47 1.99 -14.01
N VAL A 106 4.59 1.43 -13.61
CA VAL A 106 4.60 0.20 -12.81
C VAL A 106 4.89 0.57 -11.35
N LEU A 107 3.92 0.34 -10.45
CA LEU A 107 4.13 0.49 -9.01
C LEU A 107 4.44 -0.87 -8.39
N ILE A 108 5.57 -0.95 -7.67
CA ILE A 108 6.07 -2.18 -7.03
C ILE A 108 6.27 -1.88 -5.55
N HIS A 109 5.68 -2.70 -4.67
CA HIS A 109 5.85 -2.58 -3.23
C HIS A 109 7.06 -3.40 -2.73
N GLY A 110 7.57 -3.04 -1.54
CA GLY A 110 8.65 -3.80 -0.89
C GLY A 110 8.22 -5.21 -0.45
N SER A 111 9.19 -6.10 -0.25
CA SER A 111 8.94 -7.48 0.20
C SER A 111 8.48 -7.57 1.67
N GLY A 112 7.99 -8.74 2.08
CA GLY A 112 7.65 -9.04 3.48
C GLY A 112 6.15 -8.97 3.80
N VAL A 113 5.78 -8.20 4.82
CA VAL A 113 4.38 -8.08 5.32
C VAL A 113 3.57 -7.00 4.60
N VAL A 114 4.23 -6.17 3.81
CA VAL A 114 3.58 -5.20 2.92
C VAL A 114 2.93 -5.98 1.77
N ARG A 115 1.80 -5.47 1.31
CA ARG A 115 1.01 -6.07 0.24
C ARG A 115 0.78 -5.04 -0.84
N ALA A 116 0.20 -5.55 -1.91
CA ALA A 116 -0.17 -4.78 -3.06
C ALA A 116 -0.98 -3.51 -2.61
N GLY A 117 -0.64 -2.32 -3.14
CA GLY A 117 -1.31 -1.06 -2.79
C GLY A 117 -0.75 -0.34 -1.57
N GLN A 118 0.17 -0.95 -0.81
CA GLN A 118 0.68 -0.40 0.44
C GLN A 118 2.16 -0.02 0.35
N TRP A 119 2.56 1.04 1.05
CA TRP A 119 3.96 1.36 1.34
C TRP A 119 4.37 0.82 2.70
N ALA A 120 3.58 1.09 3.74
CA ALA A 120 3.88 0.65 5.09
C ALA A 120 2.63 0.53 5.97
N ARG A 121 2.34 -0.71 6.41
CA ARG A 121 1.27 -1.02 7.39
C ARG A 121 1.32 -0.13 8.64
N ARG A 122 2.53 0.24 9.10
CA ARG A 122 2.74 1.13 10.25
C ARG A 122 2.19 2.53 10.00
N LEU A 123 2.39 3.09 8.81
CA LEU A 123 1.89 4.44 8.47
C LEU A 123 0.36 4.41 8.38
N ILE A 124 -0.22 3.43 7.67
CA ILE A 124 -1.69 3.27 7.57
C ILE A 124 -2.39 3.22 8.94
N ILE A 125 -1.78 2.53 9.91
CA ILE A 125 -2.36 2.34 11.25
C ILE A 125 -2.20 3.57 12.16
N ASN A 126 -1.10 4.31 12.06
CA ASN A 126 -0.75 5.37 13.03
C ASN A 126 -0.94 6.80 12.48
N GLU A 127 -0.83 6.98 11.16
CA GLU A 127 -0.99 8.24 10.44
C GLU A 127 -2.29 8.21 9.64
N ASP A 128 -2.23 7.79 8.38
CA ASP A 128 -3.34 7.73 7.42
C ASP A 128 -3.07 6.80 6.22
N LEU A 129 -4.12 6.56 5.43
CA LEU A 129 -4.05 5.88 4.13
C LEU A 129 -3.12 6.61 3.15
N ASP A 130 -3.06 7.95 3.16
CA ASP A 130 -2.32 8.72 2.16
C ASP A 130 -0.79 8.55 2.30
N SER A 131 -0.27 8.62 3.52
CA SER A 131 1.14 8.34 3.83
C SER A 131 1.48 6.84 3.69
N GLY A 132 0.52 5.96 3.99
CA GLY A 132 0.73 4.52 4.06
C GLY A 132 0.47 3.71 2.79
N THR A 133 -0.17 4.29 1.77
CA THR A 133 -0.61 3.56 0.55
C THR A 133 -0.14 4.21 -0.76
N GLN A 134 -0.30 3.44 -1.84
CA GLN A 134 -0.04 3.85 -3.22
C GLN A 134 -1.20 4.68 -3.81
N ILE A 135 -2.35 4.74 -3.13
CA ILE A 135 -3.60 5.33 -3.64
C ILE A 135 -3.46 6.79 -4.08
N PRO A 136 -2.79 7.71 -3.33
CA PRO A 136 -2.64 9.10 -3.77
C PRO A 136 -1.85 9.25 -5.08
N TYR A 137 -0.89 8.37 -5.31
CA TYR A 137 -0.08 8.35 -6.54
C TYR A 137 -0.91 7.85 -7.73
N ILE A 138 -1.73 6.83 -7.52
CA ILE A 138 -2.64 6.27 -8.52
C ILE A 138 -3.71 7.30 -8.91
N LYS A 139 -4.40 7.90 -7.93
CA LYS A 139 -5.39 8.97 -8.16
C LYS A 139 -4.79 10.16 -8.91
N ARG A 140 -3.60 10.63 -8.51
CA ARG A 140 -2.88 11.73 -9.15
C ARG A 140 -2.47 11.42 -10.60
N ALA A 141 -2.12 10.17 -10.90
CA ALA A 141 -1.86 9.74 -12.26
C ALA A 141 -3.15 9.80 -13.09
N ILE A 142 -4.22 9.13 -12.65
CA ILE A 142 -5.53 9.09 -13.34
C ILE A 142 -6.07 10.50 -13.60
N GLU A 143 -6.02 11.39 -12.60
CA GLU A 143 -6.47 12.78 -12.74
C GLU A 143 -5.72 13.53 -13.84
N ARG A 144 -4.39 13.38 -13.93
CA ARG A 144 -3.60 14.12 -14.93
C ARG A 144 -3.83 13.61 -16.34
N PHE A 145 -3.86 12.29 -16.53
CA PHE A 145 -4.09 11.71 -17.85
C PHE A 145 -5.53 11.93 -18.34
N SER A 146 -6.51 12.01 -17.43
CA SER A 146 -7.89 12.40 -17.76
C SER A 146 -8.03 13.85 -18.25
N ASN A 147 -7.13 14.75 -17.83
CA ASN A 147 -7.18 16.18 -18.15
C ASN A 147 -6.33 16.58 -19.38
N GLN A 148 -5.59 15.66 -20.02
CA GLN A 148 -4.73 15.95 -21.18
C GLN A 148 -5.49 16.26 -22.49
N GLY A 149 -6.81 16.44 -22.44
CA GLY A 149 -7.59 17.10 -23.48
C GLY A 149 -7.42 18.64 -23.54
N ALA A 150 -6.67 19.25 -22.62
CA ALA A 150 -6.45 20.70 -22.55
C ALA A 150 -4.96 21.08 -22.41
N ASP A 151 -4.45 21.81 -23.42
CA ASP A 151 -3.13 22.47 -23.52
C ASP A 151 -1.87 21.65 -23.16
N ILE A 152 -1.20 21.18 -24.22
CA ILE A 152 0.02 20.37 -24.16
C ILE A 152 1.27 21.14 -23.69
N ASP A 153 1.40 22.44 -24.02
CA ASP A 153 2.65 23.18 -23.79
C ASP A 153 2.87 23.62 -22.33
N ALA A 154 1.80 23.74 -21.53
CA ALA A 154 1.91 24.18 -20.12
C ALA A 154 2.22 23.03 -19.13
N CYS A 155 2.20 21.78 -19.58
CA CYS A 155 2.36 20.61 -18.71
C CYS A 155 3.82 20.22 -18.45
N VAL A 156 4.75 20.54 -19.36
CA VAL A 156 6.15 20.06 -19.31
C VAL A 156 6.89 20.59 -18.07
N ASP A 157 6.83 21.90 -17.83
CA ASP A 157 7.50 22.54 -16.67
C ASP A 157 6.88 22.11 -15.33
N LYS A 158 5.57 21.83 -15.30
CA LYS A 158 4.91 21.28 -14.11
C LYS A 158 5.36 19.84 -13.86
N ALA A 159 5.40 18.99 -14.88
CA ALA A 159 5.80 17.59 -14.75
C ALA A 159 7.24 17.45 -14.22
N ALA A 160 8.17 18.27 -14.71
CA ALA A 160 9.56 18.29 -14.24
C ALA A 160 9.66 18.67 -12.74
N ASN A 161 8.96 19.73 -12.31
CA ASN A 161 8.93 20.12 -10.90
C ASN A 161 8.30 19.04 -10.01
N ILE A 162 7.21 18.41 -10.46
CA ILE A 162 6.53 17.37 -9.70
C ILE A 162 7.35 16.07 -9.63
N GLN A 163 8.11 15.71 -10.67
CA GLN A 163 9.03 14.56 -10.60
C GLN A 163 10.13 14.82 -9.55
N ASN A 164 10.65 16.04 -9.48
CA ASN A 164 11.63 16.43 -8.46
C ASN A 164 11.02 16.42 -7.04
N GLU A 165 9.78 16.89 -6.86
CA GLU A 165 9.07 16.82 -5.59
C GLU A 165 8.75 15.37 -5.17
N ILE A 166 8.31 14.52 -6.10
CA ILE A 166 8.03 13.09 -5.84
C ILE A 166 9.33 12.36 -5.49
N ASN A 167 10.40 12.56 -6.25
CA ASN A 167 11.70 11.95 -5.95
C ASN A 167 12.21 12.40 -4.59
N LYS A 168 12.08 13.69 -4.24
CA LYS A 168 12.52 14.23 -2.96
C LYS A 168 11.68 13.70 -1.78
N ASP A 169 10.35 13.72 -1.86
CA ASP A 169 9.47 13.19 -0.81
C ASP A 169 9.63 11.67 -0.65
N PHE A 170 9.84 10.95 -1.77
CA PHE A 170 10.16 9.52 -1.75
C PHE A 170 11.53 9.25 -1.12
N GLU A 171 12.59 9.95 -1.52
CA GLU A 171 13.94 9.79 -0.94
C GLU A 171 13.96 10.17 0.55
N GLU A 172 13.36 11.29 0.94
CA GLU A 172 13.29 11.72 2.34
C GLU A 172 12.50 10.73 3.20
N ARG A 173 11.32 10.26 2.75
CA ARG A 173 10.51 9.28 3.49
C ARG A 173 11.11 7.88 3.49
N VAL A 174 11.61 7.38 2.37
CA VAL A 174 12.21 6.04 2.29
C VAL A 174 13.52 6.01 3.08
N THR A 175 14.36 7.04 2.98
CA THR A 175 15.61 7.11 3.77
C THR A 175 15.31 7.25 5.26
N ALA A 176 14.34 8.07 5.67
CA ALA A 176 13.95 8.19 7.09
C ALA A 176 13.39 6.87 7.65
N ASN A 177 12.48 6.22 6.91
CA ASN A 177 11.90 4.94 7.32
C ASN A 177 12.94 3.80 7.31
N PHE A 178 13.85 3.77 6.33
CA PHE A 178 14.92 2.79 6.26
C PHE A 178 15.99 3.00 7.34
N ALA A 179 16.30 4.26 7.69
CA ALA A 179 17.19 4.59 8.80
C ALA A 179 16.59 4.16 10.15
N GLN A 180 15.30 4.45 10.40
CA GLN A 180 14.62 3.98 11.61
C GLN A 180 14.52 2.44 11.67
N TYR A 181 14.23 1.78 10.54
CA TYR A 181 14.13 0.33 10.48
C TYR A 181 15.49 -0.38 10.65
N SER A 182 16.54 0.10 9.99
CA SER A 182 17.89 -0.46 10.10
C SER A 182 18.50 -0.27 11.49
N ALA A 183 18.27 0.88 12.13
CA ALA A 183 18.62 1.11 13.54
C ALA A 183 17.87 0.18 14.51
N SER A 184 16.71 -0.35 14.11
CA SER A 184 15.89 -1.25 14.94
C SER A 184 16.19 -2.74 14.71
N ASN A 185 16.74 -3.13 13.55
CA ASN A 185 16.80 -4.53 13.07
C ASN A 185 18.17 -4.96 12.51
N SER A 186 19.27 -4.39 13.00
CA SER A 186 20.64 -4.79 12.63
C SER A 186 21.00 -6.20 13.13
N GLY A 187 20.47 -7.25 12.51
CA GLY A 187 20.77 -8.63 12.93
C GLY A 187 20.13 -9.80 12.17
N GLN A 188 19.19 -9.60 11.24
CA GLN A 188 18.57 -10.72 10.50
C GLN A 188 18.56 -10.51 8.98
N CYS A 189 19.54 -11.16 8.33
CA CYS A 189 19.52 -11.44 6.91
C CYS A 189 18.99 -12.87 6.71
N ASN A 190 18.03 -13.09 5.80
CA ASN A 190 17.89 -14.35 5.07
C ASN A 190 16.84 -14.26 3.94
N ASP A 191 17.31 -14.71 2.79
CA ASP A 191 16.62 -14.95 1.52
C ASP A 191 15.16 -15.46 1.59
N ARG A 192 14.27 -14.71 0.93
CA ARG A 192 13.11 -15.18 0.12
C ARG A 192 12.38 -13.98 -0.46
N ILE A 193 12.62 -13.69 -1.73
CA ILE A 193 11.95 -12.58 -2.42
C ILE A 193 10.80 -13.12 -3.26
N PHE A 194 9.57 -12.84 -2.83
CA PHE A 194 8.38 -12.97 -3.66
C PHE A 194 7.89 -11.55 -3.99
N TYR A 195 8.02 -11.17 -5.26
CA TYR A 195 7.50 -9.90 -5.77
C TYR A 195 6.04 -10.07 -6.18
N ASN A 196 5.15 -9.23 -5.63
CA ASN A 196 3.83 -9.00 -6.19
C ASN A 196 3.80 -7.57 -6.74
N SER A 197 3.39 -7.40 -7.98
CA SER A 197 3.51 -6.15 -8.76
C SER A 197 2.14 -5.61 -9.18
N TYR A 198 2.09 -4.34 -9.58
CA TYR A 198 0.99 -3.74 -10.37
C TYR A 198 1.48 -3.41 -11.77
N VAL A 199 0.52 -3.20 -12.68
CA VAL A 199 0.79 -2.76 -14.06
C VAL A 199 -0.20 -1.63 -14.39
N ILE A 200 0.22 -0.36 -14.39
CA ILE A 200 -0.60 0.85 -14.72
C ILE A 200 0.12 1.68 -15.82
N GLN A 201 -0.27 2.93 -16.15
CA GLN A 201 0.07 3.77 -17.32
C GLN A 201 1.15 4.91 -17.08
N LYS A 202 2.24 4.94 -17.91
CA LYS A 202 3.63 5.53 -17.72
C LYS A 202 3.51 7.06 -17.77
N ASP A 203 4.67 7.72 -17.78
CA ASP A 203 5.02 8.49 -18.99
C ASP A 203 6.51 8.40 -19.42
N PHE A 204 7.16 7.21 -19.41
CA PHE A 204 8.62 7.04 -19.58
C PHE A 204 9.11 6.34 -20.86
N TYR A 205 9.96 7.03 -21.63
CA TYR A 205 11.17 6.46 -22.22
C TYR A 205 12.22 7.56 -22.46
N ASP A 206 13.36 7.35 -21.81
CA ASP A 206 14.72 7.86 -21.95
C ASP A 206 15.05 8.99 -22.95
N VAL A 207 15.84 9.94 -22.44
CA VAL A 207 17.20 10.12 -22.98
C VAL A 207 18.21 9.99 -21.84
N LEU A 208 19.11 9.02 -21.95
CA LEU A 208 20.39 9.02 -21.24
C LEU A 208 21.32 10.03 -21.94
N CYS A 209 21.34 11.28 -21.44
CA CYS A 209 22.34 12.33 -21.69
C CYS A 209 22.34 13.30 -20.49
#